data_AF-A0A920AXQ9-F1
#
_entry.id   AF-A0A920AXQ9-F1
#
_cell.length_a   1.000
_cell.length_b   1.000
_cell.length_c   1.000
_cell.angle_alpha   90.00
_cell.angle_beta   90.00
_cell.angle_gamma   90.00
#
_symmetry.space_group_name_H-M   'P 1'
#
loop_
_entity.id
_entity.type
_entity.pdbx_description
1 polymer ?
#
loop_
_entity_poly.entity_id
_entity_poly.type
_entity_poly.pdbx_seq_one_letter_code
_entity_poly.pdbx_strand_id
1 'polypeptide(L)'
;MYPFLTESTRRDLREKLYNSYVMRGDNNNDTDNKEIAAQIAKLRAERAQIMGYKTHAHFILDDNMLKTPEEVYDLLYKLWKPAVKRAKVEVADMQAVADSEGHDFKVAAWDWWHYSEKVRKEKYDLDESAIKPYLSLDNVLQGVFNTTNKLWGLNFTEIFDIDLYHPDARIWEVTDKDGSHLGIFIRRLFYQV
;
A
#
# COMPACT_ATOMS: atom_id res chain seq x y z
N MET A 1 2.03 8.64 9.52
CA MET A 1 0.99 7.89 10.27
C MET A 1 1.56 6.59 10.83
N TYR A 2 1.96 5.64 9.98
CA TYR A 2 2.36 4.30 10.42
C TYR A 2 3.45 4.26 11.49
N PRO A 3 4.56 5.02 11.41
CA PRO A 3 5.56 5.01 12.48
C PRO A 3 4.99 5.39 13.86
N PHE A 4 4.02 6.32 13.90
CA PHE A 4 3.39 6.70 15.16
C PHE A 4 2.44 5.61 15.68
N LEU A 5 1.67 4.97 14.80
CA LEU A 5 0.79 3.86 15.19
C LEU A 5 1.58 2.63 15.67
N THR A 6 2.78 2.44 15.13
CA THR A 6 3.68 1.35 15.52
C THR A 6 4.40 1.64 16.84
N GLU A 7 5.09 2.77 16.95
CA GLU A 7 6.05 3.02 18.04
C GLU A 7 5.43 3.68 19.28
N SER A 8 4.33 4.44 19.12
CA SER A 8 3.77 5.22 20.22
C SER A 8 3.14 4.31 21.27
N THR A 9 3.54 4.46 22.53
CA THR A 9 2.90 3.80 23.68
C THR A 9 1.58 4.46 24.10
N ARG A 10 1.28 5.66 23.59
CA ARG A 10 0.07 6.43 23.88
C ARG A 10 -1.11 5.95 23.04
N ARG A 11 -1.85 4.95 23.56
CA ARG A 11 -3.04 4.37 22.89
C ARG A 11 -4.09 5.41 22.51
N ASP A 12 -4.35 6.37 23.39
CA ASP A 12 -5.31 7.46 23.17
C ASP A 12 -4.93 8.32 21.95
N LEU A 13 -3.64 8.56 21.74
CA LEU A 13 -3.16 9.29 20.57
C LEU A 13 -3.15 8.43 19.31
N ARG A 14 -2.88 7.11 19.43
CA ARG A 14 -3.02 6.19 18.28
C ARG A 14 -4.46 6.15 17.79
N GLU A 15 -5.41 6.03 18.70
CA GLU A 15 -6.85 6.05 18.40
C GLU A 15 -7.24 7.36 17.70
N LYS A 16 -6.85 8.51 18.27
CA LYS A 16 -7.13 9.81 17.67
C LYS A 16 -6.55 9.92 16.26
N LEU A 17 -5.28 9.56 16.06
CA LEU A 17 -4.61 9.62 14.75
C LEU A 17 -5.29 8.69 13.73
N TYR A 18 -5.59 7.44 14.12
CA TYR A 18 -6.23 6.47 13.26
C TYR A 18 -7.62 6.94 12.82
N ASN A 19 -8.44 7.38 13.78
CA ASN A 19 -9.78 7.89 13.50
C ASN A 19 -9.73 9.12 12.58
N SER A 20 -8.83 10.07 12.85
CA SER A 20 -8.64 11.22 11.97
C SER A 20 -8.20 10.83 10.55
N TYR A 21 -7.43 9.75 10.39
CA TYR A 21 -7.01 9.28 9.07
C TYR A 21 -8.13 8.59 8.29
N VAL A 22 -8.89 7.70 8.93
CA VAL A 22 -9.98 6.96 8.26
C VAL A 22 -11.17 7.86 7.94
N MET A 23 -11.38 8.93 8.71
CA MET A 23 -12.44 9.92 8.48
C MET A 23 -12.06 11.00 7.46
N ARG A 24 -10.89 10.95 6.82
CA ARG A 24 -10.52 11.95 5.79
C ARG A 24 -11.52 11.89 4.63
N GLY A 25 -12.08 13.04 4.30
CA GLY A 25 -13.13 13.14 3.27
C GLY A 25 -14.51 12.68 3.73
N ASP A 26 -14.73 12.50 5.04
CA ASP A 26 -16.01 12.12 5.63
C ASP A 26 -16.28 12.91 6.93
N ASN A 27 -16.25 14.25 6.88
CA ASN A 27 -16.37 15.11 8.07
C ASN A 27 -17.46 16.20 7.96
N ASN A 28 -18.36 16.10 6.99
CA ASN A 28 -19.41 17.09 6.71
C ASN A 28 -18.86 18.52 6.56
N ASN A 29 -17.75 18.65 5.83
CA ASN A 29 -17.05 19.91 5.57
C ASN A 29 -16.80 20.11 4.06
N ASP A 30 -16.10 21.17 3.68
CA ASP A 30 -15.82 21.52 2.28
C ASP A 30 -15.01 20.47 1.50
N THR A 31 -14.44 19.49 2.20
CA THR A 31 -13.65 18.39 1.62
C THR A 31 -14.35 17.03 1.73
N ASP A 32 -15.65 17.03 2.04
CA ASP A 32 -16.44 15.82 2.17
C ASP A 32 -16.73 15.17 0.80
N ASN A 33 -16.54 13.86 0.74
CA ASN A 33 -16.67 13.08 -0.49
C ASN A 33 -17.92 12.21 -0.54
N LYS A 34 -18.80 12.22 0.47
CA LYS A 34 -19.97 11.32 0.51
C LYS A 34 -20.90 11.54 -0.68
N GLU A 35 -21.29 12.79 -0.92
CA GLU A 35 -22.19 13.13 -2.03
C GLU A 35 -21.54 12.84 -3.39
N ILE A 36 -20.26 13.19 -3.53
CA ILE A 36 -19.48 12.93 -4.75
C ILE A 36 -19.40 11.43 -5.03
N ALA A 37 -19.10 10.61 -4.00
CA ALA A 37 -19.02 9.16 -4.14
C ALA A 37 -20.37 8.54 -4.55
N ALA A 38 -21.47 9.01 -3.94
CA ALA A 38 -22.81 8.57 -4.29
C ALA A 38 -23.19 8.96 -5.74
N GLN A 39 -22.89 10.19 -6.15
CA GLN A 39 -23.09 10.66 -7.52
C GLN A 39 -22.28 9.84 -8.53
N ILE A 40 -21.00 9.58 -8.24
CA ILE A 40 -20.15 8.72 -9.08
C ILE A 40 -20.74 7.32 -9.21
N ALA A 41 -21.20 6.71 -8.11
CA ALA A 41 -21.81 5.38 -8.15
C ALA A 41 -23.08 5.35 -9.02
N LYS A 42 -23.95 6.35 -8.87
CA LYS A 42 -25.16 6.52 -9.70
C LYS A 42 -24.82 6.67 -11.18
N LEU A 43 -23.95 7.62 -11.52
CA LEU A 43 -23.56 7.88 -12.92
C LEU A 43 -22.88 6.66 -13.56
N ARG A 44 -22.09 5.91 -12.78
CA ARG A 44 -21.47 4.65 -13.23
C ARG A 44 -22.50 3.57 -13.55
N ALA A 45 -23.57 3.47 -12.77
CA ALA A 45 -24.66 2.53 -13.02
C ALA A 45 -25.49 2.94 -14.25
N GLU A 46 -25.86 4.22 -14.36
CA GLU A 46 -26.59 4.77 -15.52
C GLU A 46 -25.81 4.56 -16.82
N ARG A 47 -24.50 4.86 -16.82
CA ARG A 47 -23.63 4.62 -17.98
C ARG A 47 -23.64 3.17 -18.43
N ALA A 48 -23.58 2.23 -17.48
CA ALA A 48 -23.59 0.80 -17.81
C ALA A 48 -24.91 0.38 -18.45
N GLN A 49 -26.04 0.86 -17.92
CA GLN A 49 -27.38 0.57 -18.45
C GLN A 49 -27.55 1.12 -19.87
N ILE A 50 -27.11 2.35 -20.14
CA ILE A 50 -27.15 2.96 -21.49
C ILE A 50 -26.36 2.10 -22.49
N MET A 51 -25.23 1.55 -22.05
CA MET A 51 -24.37 0.69 -22.88
C MET A 51 -24.86 -0.77 -22.96
N GLY A 52 -26.01 -1.11 -22.37
CA GLY A 52 -26.59 -2.46 -22.42
C GLY A 52 -26.05 -3.45 -21.37
N TYR A 53 -25.25 -2.99 -20.41
CA TYR A 53 -24.68 -3.83 -19.36
C TYR A 53 -25.53 -3.84 -18.08
N LYS A 54 -25.53 -4.99 -17.38
CA LYS A 54 -26.28 -5.19 -16.13
C LYS A 54 -25.80 -4.28 -15.00
N THR A 55 -24.49 -4.12 -14.84
CA THR A 55 -23.88 -3.23 -13.83
C THR A 55 -22.61 -2.61 -14.37
N HIS A 56 -22.12 -1.57 -13.69
CA HIS A 56 -20.81 -0.98 -13.98
C HIS A 56 -19.67 -2.00 -13.96
N ALA A 57 -19.73 -3.00 -13.07
CA ALA A 57 -18.70 -4.02 -13.00
C ALA A 57 -18.69 -4.91 -14.26
N HIS A 58 -19.86 -5.26 -14.82
CA HIS A 58 -19.93 -5.98 -16.09
C HIS A 58 -19.34 -5.15 -17.24
N PHE A 59 -19.63 -3.85 -17.26
CA PHE A 59 -19.09 -2.94 -18.27
C PHE A 59 -17.55 -2.85 -18.21
N ILE A 60 -16.96 -2.74 -17.01
CA ILE A 60 -15.50 -2.63 -16.87
C ILE A 60 -14.80 -3.97 -17.16
N LEU A 61 -15.43 -5.10 -16.85
CA LEU A 61 -14.79 -6.41 -17.00
C LEU A 61 -14.81 -6.97 -18.42
N ASP A 62 -15.55 -6.35 -19.34
CA ASP A 62 -15.64 -6.80 -20.73
C ASP A 62 -14.26 -6.85 -21.42
N ASP A 63 -13.40 -5.87 -21.14
CA ASP A 63 -12.03 -5.79 -21.67
C ASP A 63 -10.98 -6.46 -20.76
N ASN A 64 -11.38 -6.98 -19.60
CA ASN A 64 -10.45 -7.58 -18.64
C ASN A 64 -10.30 -9.09 -18.86
N MET A 65 -9.31 -9.70 -18.20
CA MET A 65 -9.08 -11.16 -18.27
C MET A 65 -10.24 -11.96 -17.69
N LEU A 66 -10.76 -11.55 -16.52
CA LEU A 66 -12.00 -12.09 -15.96
C LEU A 66 -13.16 -11.28 -16.51
N LYS A 67 -14.16 -11.95 -17.06
CA LYS A 67 -15.21 -11.31 -17.86
C LYS A 67 -16.44 -10.96 -17.03
N THR A 68 -16.60 -11.57 -15.87
CA THR A 68 -17.79 -11.38 -15.04
C THR A 68 -17.45 -11.02 -13.59
N PRO A 69 -18.28 -10.20 -12.92
CA PRO A 69 -18.10 -9.92 -11.49
C PRO A 69 -18.15 -11.18 -10.63
N GLU A 70 -18.94 -12.17 -11.02
CA GLU A 70 -19.07 -13.46 -10.31
C GLU A 70 -17.74 -14.21 -10.27
N GLU A 71 -17.01 -14.30 -11.39
CA GLU A 71 -15.67 -14.90 -11.43
C GLU A 71 -14.67 -14.14 -10.55
N VAL A 72 -14.78 -12.81 -10.52
CA VAL A 72 -13.95 -11.96 -9.63
C VAL A 72 -14.26 -12.28 -8.16
N TYR A 73 -15.53 -12.34 -7.77
CA TYR A 73 -15.92 -12.68 -6.41
C TYR A 73 -15.49 -14.10 -6.03
N ASP A 74 -15.61 -15.08 -6.93
CA ASP A 74 -15.16 -16.44 -6.67
C ASP A 74 -13.64 -16.50 -6.40
N LEU A 75 -12.84 -15.76 -7.17
CA LEU A 75 -11.40 -15.64 -6.92
C LEU A 75 -11.12 -14.95 -5.58
N LEU A 76 -11.79 -13.83 -5.30
CA LEU A 76 -11.62 -13.09 -4.06
C LEU A 76 -12.02 -13.95 -2.85
N TYR A 77 -13.09 -14.74 -2.94
CA TYR A 77 -13.54 -15.60 -1.85
C TYR A 77 -12.61 -16.77 -1.56
N LYS A 78 -11.89 -17.28 -2.57
CA LYS A 78 -10.82 -18.28 -2.37
C LYS A 78 -9.70 -17.74 -1.49
N LEU A 79 -9.38 -16.44 -1.60
CA LEU A 79 -8.38 -15.78 -0.75
C LEU A 79 -8.97 -15.29 0.59
N TRP A 80 -10.19 -14.74 0.57
CA TRP A 80 -10.83 -14.12 1.72
C TRP A 80 -11.02 -15.10 2.88
N LYS A 81 -11.54 -16.30 2.61
CA LYS A 81 -11.80 -17.30 3.65
C LYS A 81 -10.54 -17.68 4.45
N PRO A 82 -9.42 -18.08 3.82
CA PRO A 82 -8.18 -18.36 4.56
C PRO A 82 -7.58 -17.09 5.19
N ALA A 83 -7.65 -15.94 4.53
CA ALA A 83 -7.15 -14.68 5.09
C ALA A 83 -7.87 -14.29 6.39
N VAL A 84 -9.21 -14.37 6.43
CA VAL A 84 -9.99 -14.12 7.66
C VAL A 84 -9.65 -15.12 8.75
N LYS A 85 -9.45 -16.40 8.41
CA LYS A 85 -9.01 -17.41 9.39
C LYS A 85 -7.65 -17.04 9.99
N ARG A 86 -6.70 -16.60 9.17
CA ARG A 86 -5.38 -16.16 9.64
C ARG A 86 -5.44 -14.89 10.48
N ALA A 87 -6.19 -13.88 10.03
CA ALA A 87 -6.36 -12.62 10.75
C ALA A 87 -6.94 -12.83 12.16
N LYS A 88 -7.87 -13.78 12.33
CA LYS A 88 -8.39 -14.14 13.67
C LYS A 88 -7.32 -14.70 14.60
N VAL A 89 -6.38 -15.49 14.07
CA VAL A 89 -5.25 -16.01 14.84
C VAL A 89 -4.30 -14.87 15.21
N GLU A 90 -4.01 -13.96 14.28
CA GLU A 90 -3.13 -12.82 14.52
C GLU A 90 -3.71 -11.85 15.56
N VAL A 91 -5.02 -11.59 15.52
CA VAL A 91 -5.70 -10.80 16.57
C VAL A 91 -5.64 -11.50 17.92
N ALA A 92 -5.79 -12.82 17.97
CA ALA A 92 -5.63 -13.58 19.22
C ALA A 92 -4.20 -13.51 19.77
N ASP A 93 -3.19 -13.63 18.90
CA ASP A 93 -1.78 -13.45 19.28
C ASP A 93 -1.53 -12.04 19.84
N MET A 94 -2.05 -11.00 19.17
CA MET A 94 -1.94 -9.61 19.62
C MET A 94 -2.65 -9.38 20.95
N GLN A 95 -3.83 -9.97 21.14
CA GLN A 95 -4.57 -9.88 22.40
C GLN A 95 -3.80 -10.52 23.55
N ALA A 96 -3.17 -11.69 23.33
CA ALA A 96 -2.36 -12.35 24.35
C ALA A 96 -1.17 -11.49 24.81
N VAL A 97 -0.55 -10.72 23.90
CA VAL A 97 0.50 -9.75 24.26
C VAL A 97 -0.07 -8.57 25.05
N ALA A 98 -1.23 -8.04 24.67
CA ALA A 98 -1.87 -6.97 25.43
C ALA A 98 -2.25 -7.42 26.85
N ASP A 99 -2.78 -8.64 26.98
CA ASP A 99 -3.17 -9.23 28.26
C ASP A 99 -1.95 -9.49 29.16
N SER A 100 -0.82 -9.94 28.59
CA SER A 100 0.41 -10.19 29.36
C SER A 100 1.07 -8.91 29.87
N GLU A 101 0.83 -7.77 29.20
CA GLU A 101 1.22 -6.43 29.66
C GLU A 101 0.28 -5.87 30.75
N GLY A 102 -0.78 -6.61 31.12
CA GLY A 102 -1.74 -6.23 32.15
C GLY A 102 -2.81 -5.25 31.67
N HIS A 103 -3.05 -5.17 30.37
CA HIS A 103 -4.09 -4.31 29.81
C HIS A 103 -5.46 -5.02 29.79
N ASP A 104 -6.53 -4.27 30.09
CA ASP A 104 -7.92 -4.77 30.13
C ASP A 104 -8.76 -4.23 28.95
N PHE A 105 -8.18 -4.16 27.76
CA PHE A 105 -8.91 -3.72 26.56
C PHE A 105 -8.85 -4.78 25.47
N LYS A 106 -9.88 -4.76 24.61
CA LYS A 106 -9.88 -5.54 23.37
C LYS A 106 -9.07 -4.81 22.31
N VAL A 107 -8.15 -5.51 21.65
CA VAL A 107 -7.36 -4.97 20.53
C VAL A 107 -8.32 -4.40 19.47
N ALA A 108 -8.13 -3.13 19.16
CA ALA A 108 -8.91 -2.41 18.16
C ALA A 108 -8.05 -2.08 16.91
N ALA A 109 -8.66 -1.47 15.90
CA ALA A 109 -7.98 -1.21 14.63
C ALA A 109 -6.72 -0.34 14.76
N TRP A 110 -6.72 0.64 15.68
CA TRP A 110 -5.55 1.50 15.95
C TRP A 110 -4.47 0.85 16.81
N ASP A 111 -4.73 -0.36 17.34
CA ASP A 111 -3.77 -1.14 18.13
C ASP A 111 -2.99 -2.14 17.24
N TRP A 112 -3.46 -2.40 16.02
CA TRP A 112 -2.93 -3.43 15.13
C TRP A 112 -1.42 -3.30 14.91
N TRP A 113 -0.94 -2.15 14.42
CA TRP A 113 0.49 -1.95 14.12
C TRP A 113 1.39 -2.05 15.35
N HIS A 114 0.92 -1.57 16.50
CA HIS A 114 1.68 -1.59 17.75
C HIS A 114 1.89 -3.03 18.24
N TYR A 115 0.81 -3.82 18.30
CA TYR A 115 0.89 -5.20 18.79
C TYR A 115 1.42 -6.17 17.75
N SER A 116 1.27 -5.89 16.44
CA SER A 116 1.86 -6.74 15.40
C SER A 116 3.38 -6.73 15.46
N GLU A 117 4.01 -5.58 15.74
CA GLU A 117 5.47 -5.53 15.92
C GLU A 117 5.93 -6.25 17.19
N LYS A 118 5.18 -6.15 18.29
CA LYS A 118 5.49 -6.91 19.51
C LYS A 118 5.41 -8.41 19.27
N VAL A 119 4.35 -8.89 18.64
CA VAL A 119 4.21 -10.31 18.26
C VAL A 119 5.34 -10.73 17.31
N ARG A 120 5.72 -9.88 16.34
CA ARG A 120 6.83 -10.18 15.41
C ARG A 120 8.15 -10.33 16.16
N LYS A 121 8.45 -9.42 17.08
CA LYS A 121 9.65 -9.45 17.91
C LYS A 121 9.69 -10.70 18.80
N GLU A 122 8.58 -11.04 19.44
CA GLU A 122 8.48 -12.24 20.29
C GLU A 122 8.64 -13.54 19.50
N LYS A 123 8.02 -13.64 18.32
CA LYS A 123 8.02 -14.89 17.53
C LYS A 123 9.28 -15.09 16.68
N TYR A 124 9.91 -14.02 16.21
CA TYR A 124 10.96 -14.10 15.19
C TYR A 124 12.27 -13.39 15.58
N ASP A 125 12.34 -12.76 16.75
CA ASP A 125 13.47 -11.92 17.18
C ASP A 125 13.88 -10.89 16.11
N LEU A 126 12.89 -10.38 15.38
CA LEU A 126 13.07 -9.47 14.25
C LEU A 126 12.58 -8.08 14.62
N ASP A 127 13.45 -7.09 14.43
CA ASP A 127 13.17 -5.69 14.70
C ASP A 127 13.36 -4.87 13.40
N GLU A 128 12.29 -4.24 12.90
CA GLU A 128 12.34 -3.44 11.67
C GLU A 128 13.33 -2.26 11.79
N SER A 129 13.48 -1.70 13.00
CA SER A 129 14.43 -0.63 13.26
C SER A 129 15.89 -1.09 13.11
N ALA A 130 16.17 -2.38 13.36
CA ALA A 130 17.49 -2.97 13.18
C ALA A 130 17.82 -3.21 11.70
N ILE A 131 16.82 -3.45 10.85
CA ILE A 131 17.01 -3.68 9.40
C ILE A 131 17.19 -2.35 8.65
N LYS A 132 16.53 -1.29 9.08
CA LYS A 132 16.49 0.01 8.40
C LYS A 132 17.86 0.56 7.96
N PRO A 133 18.95 0.49 8.76
CA PRO A 133 20.27 0.99 8.33
C PRO A 133 20.85 0.26 7.10
N TYR A 134 20.45 -1.00 6.89
CA TYR A 134 20.92 -1.80 5.75
C TYR A 134 20.17 -1.47 4.45
N LEU A 135 19.02 -0.82 4.53
CA LEU A 135 18.16 -0.47 3.40
C LEU A 135 18.33 1.01 2.99
N SER A 136 19.56 1.44 2.76
CA SER A 136 19.81 2.77 2.20
C SER A 136 19.22 2.86 0.79
N LEU A 137 18.68 4.02 0.43
CA LEU A 137 17.98 4.20 -0.83
C LEU A 137 18.87 3.90 -2.04
N ASP A 138 20.13 4.33 -1.99
CA ASP A 138 21.08 4.09 -3.08
C ASP A 138 21.42 2.60 -3.20
N ASN A 139 21.60 1.89 -2.08
CA ASN A 139 21.87 0.45 -2.12
C ASN A 139 20.67 -0.33 -2.66
N VAL A 140 19.45 0.04 -2.26
CA VAL A 140 18.22 -0.60 -2.77
C VAL A 140 18.08 -0.34 -4.27
N LEU A 141 18.34 0.89 -4.73
CA LEU A 141 18.29 1.21 -6.16
C LEU A 141 19.31 0.41 -6.96
N GLN A 142 20.56 0.34 -6.47
CA GLN A 142 21.59 -0.47 -7.08
C GLN A 142 21.22 -1.96 -7.09
N GLY A 143 20.59 -2.46 -6.03
CA GLY A 143 20.04 -3.81 -5.99
C GLY A 143 19.01 -4.08 -7.10
N VAL A 144 18.09 -3.13 -7.33
CA VAL A 144 17.12 -3.21 -8.43
C VAL A 144 17.82 -3.21 -9.78
N PHE A 145 18.72 -2.26 -10.05
CA PHE A 145 19.43 -2.16 -11.33
C PHE A 145 20.29 -3.39 -11.61
N ASN A 146 21.02 -3.90 -10.61
CA ASN A 146 21.81 -5.12 -10.72
C ASN A 146 20.95 -6.35 -11.02
N THR A 147 19.76 -6.44 -10.42
CA THR A 147 18.83 -7.54 -10.67
C THR A 147 18.31 -7.47 -12.11
N THR A 148 17.91 -6.28 -12.56
CA THR A 148 17.42 -6.05 -13.92
C THR A 148 18.51 -6.33 -14.95
N ASN A 149 19.76 -5.96 -14.67
CA ASN A 149 20.90 -6.28 -15.50
C ASN A 149 21.14 -7.79 -15.60
N LYS A 150 21.09 -8.53 -14.48
CA LYS A 150 21.29 -9.98 -14.49
C LYS A 150 20.19 -10.75 -15.21
N LEU A 151 18.94 -10.29 -15.13
CA LEU A 151 17.80 -10.97 -15.75
C LEU A 151 17.63 -10.62 -17.23
N TRP A 152 17.85 -9.37 -17.60
CA TRP A 152 17.51 -8.85 -18.93
C TRP A 152 18.66 -8.15 -19.66
N GLY A 153 19.81 -7.92 -18.99
CA GLY A 153 20.97 -7.25 -19.58
C GLY A 153 20.86 -5.73 -19.64
N LEU A 154 19.84 -5.14 -19.02
CA LEU A 154 19.62 -3.69 -19.05
C LEU A 154 20.66 -2.95 -18.20
N ASN A 155 21.12 -1.81 -18.68
CA ASN A 155 22.04 -0.92 -17.96
C ASN A 155 21.36 0.42 -17.66
N PHE A 156 21.72 1.02 -16.53
CA PHE A 156 21.17 2.28 -16.05
C PHE A 156 22.32 3.25 -15.75
N THR A 157 22.39 4.36 -16.48
CA THR A 157 23.42 5.39 -16.30
C THR A 157 22.77 6.69 -15.87
N GLU A 158 23.14 7.21 -14.71
CA GLU A 158 22.56 8.45 -14.20
C GLU A 158 23.00 9.66 -15.02
N ILE A 159 22.07 10.56 -15.33
CA ILE A 159 22.34 11.81 -16.05
C ILE A 159 22.21 12.97 -15.05
N PHE A 160 23.20 13.86 -15.00
CA PHE A 160 23.25 14.97 -14.04
C PHE A 160 22.99 16.34 -14.66
N ASP A 161 23.11 16.47 -15.99
CA ASP A 161 23.08 17.76 -16.70
C ASP A 161 21.72 18.07 -17.33
N ILE A 162 20.62 17.69 -16.67
CA ILE A 162 19.25 17.95 -17.15
C ILE A 162 18.42 18.59 -16.04
N ASP A 163 17.77 19.72 -16.36
CA ASP A 163 16.80 20.35 -15.48
C ASP A 163 15.55 19.49 -15.34
N LEU A 164 15.25 19.06 -14.11
CA LEU A 164 14.06 18.26 -13.79
C LEU A 164 12.97 19.12 -13.12
N TYR A 165 11.74 18.61 -13.17
CA TYR A 165 10.56 19.26 -12.58
C TYR A 165 10.61 19.38 -11.05
N HIS A 166 11.57 18.73 -10.38
CA HIS A 166 11.75 18.79 -8.94
C HIS A 166 13.23 18.57 -8.58
N PRO A 167 13.78 19.28 -7.56
CA PRO A 167 15.20 19.15 -7.17
C PRO A 167 15.59 17.74 -6.72
N ASP A 168 14.69 17.01 -6.06
CA ASP A 168 14.96 15.61 -5.64
C ASP A 168 14.69 14.56 -6.71
N ALA A 169 14.30 14.97 -7.92
CA ALA A 169 14.15 14.03 -9.02
C ALA A 169 15.53 13.61 -9.53
N ARG A 170 15.67 12.35 -9.91
CA ARG A 170 16.87 11.79 -10.53
C ARG A 170 16.48 11.12 -11.84
N ILE A 171 17.40 11.08 -12.79
CA ILE A 171 17.16 10.63 -14.17
C ILE A 171 18.27 9.67 -14.60
N TRP A 172 17.88 8.59 -15.28
CA TRP A 172 18.79 7.58 -15.82
C TRP A 172 18.51 7.33 -17.30
N GLU A 173 19.57 7.20 -18.08
CA GLU A 173 19.54 6.54 -19.38
C GLU A 173 19.44 5.03 -19.20
N VAL A 174 18.55 4.39 -19.96
CA VAL A 174 18.38 2.94 -19.98
C VAL A 174 18.87 2.41 -21.33
N THR A 175 19.84 1.50 -21.32
CA THR A 175 20.35 0.82 -22.52
C THR A 175 20.15 -0.69 -22.45
N ASP A 176 19.96 -1.32 -23.61
CA ASP A 176 19.89 -2.78 -23.74
C ASP A 176 21.29 -3.41 -23.66
N LYS A 177 21.36 -4.74 -23.62
CA LYS A 177 22.58 -5.55 -23.55
C LYS A 177 23.57 -5.29 -24.69
N ASP A 178 23.08 -4.83 -25.84
CA ASP A 178 23.89 -4.48 -27.02
C ASP A 178 24.35 -3.01 -27.01
N GLY A 179 23.99 -2.25 -25.97
CA GLY A 179 24.28 -0.83 -25.82
C GLY A 179 23.29 0.09 -26.52
N SER A 180 22.25 -0.44 -27.17
CA SER A 180 21.22 0.39 -27.81
C SER A 180 20.38 1.13 -26.77
N HIS A 181 20.02 2.38 -27.08
CA HIS A 181 19.18 3.20 -26.22
C HIS A 181 17.73 2.70 -26.22
N LEU A 182 17.18 2.45 -25.03
CA LEU A 182 15.78 2.02 -24.86
C LEU A 182 14.88 3.16 -24.38
N GLY A 183 15.41 4.05 -23.53
CA GLY A 183 14.64 5.17 -23.01
C GLY A 183 15.26 5.83 -21.80
N ILE A 184 14.43 6.65 -21.15
CA ILE A 184 14.79 7.44 -19.97
C ILE A 184 13.90 7.04 -18.79
N PHE A 185 14.51 6.82 -17.63
CA PHE A 185 13.82 6.56 -16.39
C PHE A 185 14.00 7.76 -15.44
N ILE A 186 12.90 8.38 -15.03
CA ILE A 186 12.90 9.48 -14.06
C ILE A 186 12.22 9.02 -12.78
N ARG A 187 12.86 9.27 -11.64
CA ARG A 187 12.36 8.86 -10.32
C ARG A 187 12.36 10.03 -9.35
N ARG A 188 11.23 10.21 -8.65
CA ARG A 188 11.08 11.08 -7.48
C ARG A 188 10.46 10.26 -6.35
N LEU A 189 11.12 10.22 -5.19
CA LEU A 189 10.74 9.32 -4.08
C LEU A 189 10.30 10.02 -2.80
N PHE A 190 10.75 11.24 -2.55
CA PHE A 190 10.45 11.91 -1.29
C PHE A 190 9.08 12.56 -1.33
N TYR A 191 8.33 12.35 -0.25
CA TYR A 191 7.06 13.04 -0.03
C TYR A 191 7.33 14.53 0.17
N GLN A 192 6.51 15.35 -0.48
CA GLN A 192 6.44 16.77 -0.18
C GLN A 192 5.45 16.96 0.96
N VAL A 193 5.91 17.54 2.06
CA VAL A 193 5.05 18.00 3.16
C VAL A 193 4.58 19.41 2.84
#